data_AF-A0A1P9WX03-F1
#
_entry.id   AF-A0A1P9WX03-F1
#
_cell.length_a   1.000
_cell.length_b   1.000
_cell.length_c   1.000
_cell.angle_alpha   90.00
_cell.angle_beta   90.00
_cell.angle_gamma   90.00
#
_symmetry.space_group_name_H-M   'P 1'
#
loop_
_entity.id
_entity.type
_entity.pdbx_description
1 polymer ?
#
loop_
_entity_poly.entity_id
_entity_poly.type
_entity_poly.pdbx_seq_one_letter_code
_entity_poly.pdbx_strand_id
1 'polypeptide(L)'
;MLKNDFQTELRFTTTVQRGDVGPNVRRVQEWLCLNALRFPNASLITALDSDFGPATQQAVRNFQRAIRVPRTGIVTPALFAELCRPMATAFQTAPTGTDVRKAVVQIAQLHLKQRAAELQTDDAQNLGPWVRAYCDSNDGSPFKWCVGFLQAVLDQVASVFGRRFTDIMPQTLSCDILAQGGQANGRLTRSATLRNNPGRIKPGDVFLIRNPANNDWFHAGLIISRSGDVIETIEGNTDSRGSNNGTAVFARVRNFQNTTIDLYSIESL
;
A
#
# COMPACT_ATOMS: atom_id res chain seq x y z
N MET A 1 -2.52 7.52 15.60
CA MET A 1 -2.15 6.61 14.50
C MET A 1 -1.89 5.23 15.06
N LEU A 2 -2.70 4.27 14.64
CA LEU A 2 -2.59 2.86 14.97
C LEU A 2 -1.67 2.11 13.98
N LYS A 3 -1.66 2.49 12.70
CA LYS A 3 -0.86 1.88 11.62
C LYS A 3 0.53 2.53 11.54
N ASN A 4 1.33 2.36 12.59
CA ASN A 4 2.64 3.03 12.74
C ASN A 4 3.87 2.14 12.43
N ASP A 5 3.68 0.87 12.06
CA ASP A 5 4.75 -0.10 11.79
C ASP A 5 5.72 0.32 10.67
N PHE A 6 5.30 1.23 9.77
CA PHE A 6 6.19 1.83 8.77
C PHE A 6 7.44 2.46 9.40
N GLN A 7 7.37 2.92 10.66
CA GLN A 7 8.50 3.51 11.37
C GLN A 7 9.67 2.53 11.52
N THR A 8 9.39 1.23 11.69
CA THR A 8 10.42 0.18 11.74
C THR A 8 11.16 0.09 10.42
N GLU A 9 10.45 0.19 9.31
CA GLU A 9 11.02 0.14 7.96
C GLU A 9 11.89 1.36 7.63
N LEU A 10 11.60 2.51 8.24
CA LEU A 10 12.40 3.74 8.08
C LEU A 10 13.62 3.79 9.00
N ARG A 11 13.58 3.12 10.17
CA ARG A 11 14.66 3.20 11.16
C ARG A 11 15.88 2.40 10.73
N PHE A 12 17.00 3.09 10.50
CA PHE A 12 18.28 2.48 10.16
C PHE A 12 19.43 3.30 10.79
N THR A 13 20.20 2.69 11.68
CA THR A 13 21.23 3.38 12.48
C THR A 13 22.64 2.89 12.19
N THR A 14 22.79 1.85 11.37
CA THR A 14 24.06 1.23 11.05
C THR A 14 24.53 1.65 9.66
N THR A 15 25.84 1.61 9.45
CA THR A 15 26.40 1.67 8.08
C THR A 15 26.67 0.25 7.64
N VAL A 16 26.26 -0.09 6.42
CA VAL A 16 26.56 -1.40 5.81
C VAL A 16 27.33 -1.23 4.50
N GLN A 17 28.25 -2.15 4.24
CA GLN A 17 29.17 -2.15 3.10
C GLN A 17 29.57 -3.57 2.70
N ARG A 18 30.38 -3.67 1.64
CA ARG A 18 30.85 -4.96 1.12
C ARG A 18 31.48 -5.83 2.20
N GLY A 19 31.02 -7.08 2.30
CA GLY A 19 31.47 -8.07 3.29
C GLY A 19 30.59 -8.15 4.54
N ASP A 20 29.67 -7.20 4.75
CA ASP A 20 28.67 -7.32 5.81
C ASP A 20 27.60 -8.35 5.43
N VAL A 21 27.01 -9.00 6.45
CA VAL A 21 25.91 -9.96 6.29
C VAL A 21 24.79 -9.69 7.30
N GLY A 22 23.60 -10.21 7.01
CA GLY A 22 22.47 -10.27 7.95
C GLY A 22 21.33 -9.29 7.65
N PRO A 23 20.44 -9.05 8.62
CA PRO A 23 19.13 -8.44 8.35
C PRO A 23 19.21 -7.00 7.82
N ASN A 24 20.21 -6.22 8.23
CA ASN A 24 20.39 -4.85 7.72
C ASN A 24 20.79 -4.84 6.24
N VAL A 25 21.58 -5.82 5.80
CA VAL A 25 21.91 -6.00 4.38
C VAL A 25 20.67 -6.38 3.60
N ARG A 26 19.86 -7.32 4.11
CA ARG A 26 18.59 -7.69 3.47
C ARG A 26 17.69 -6.48 3.27
N ARG A 27 17.51 -5.63 4.30
CA ARG A 27 16.71 -4.39 4.18
C ARG A 27 17.23 -3.47 3.06
N VAL A 28 18.55 -3.34 2.91
CA VAL A 28 19.13 -2.59 1.78
C VAL A 28 18.77 -3.22 0.44
N GLN A 29 18.91 -4.54 0.31
CA GLN A 29 18.59 -5.27 -0.92
C GLN A 29 17.10 -5.14 -1.29
N GLU A 30 16.19 -5.29 -0.31
CA GLU A 30 14.75 -5.09 -0.49
C GLU A 30 14.46 -3.69 -1.05
N TRP A 31 15.03 -2.64 -0.45
CA TRP A 31 14.82 -1.27 -0.91
C TRP A 31 15.47 -0.97 -2.26
N LEU A 32 16.62 -1.58 -2.59
CA LEU A 32 17.24 -1.46 -3.91
C LEU A 32 16.33 -2.04 -4.99
N CYS A 33 15.80 -3.25 -4.76
CA CYS A 33 14.86 -3.91 -5.68
C CYS A 33 13.60 -3.05 -5.91
N LEU A 34 13.00 -2.51 -4.84
CA LEU A 34 11.83 -1.63 -4.96
C LEU A 34 12.14 -0.31 -5.68
N ASN A 35 13.34 0.25 -5.49
CA ASN A 35 13.74 1.49 -6.18
C ASN A 35 13.91 1.32 -7.70
N ALA A 36 14.00 0.08 -8.21
CA ALA A 36 13.98 -0.16 -9.66
C ALA A 36 12.69 0.37 -10.32
N LEU A 37 11.56 0.41 -9.58
CA LEU A 37 10.30 0.99 -10.05
C LEU A 37 10.39 2.52 -10.25
N ARG A 38 11.28 3.20 -9.50
CA ARG A 38 11.50 4.65 -9.58
C ARG A 38 12.62 5.02 -10.54
N PHE A 39 13.61 4.14 -10.67
CA PHE A 39 14.77 4.31 -11.51
C PHE A 39 14.89 3.15 -12.52
N PRO A 40 13.96 3.03 -13.49
CA PRO A 40 13.90 1.89 -14.39
C PRO A 40 15.14 1.73 -15.29
N ASN A 41 15.91 2.81 -15.48
CA ASN A 41 17.16 2.81 -16.24
C ASN A 41 18.40 2.50 -15.37
N ALA A 42 18.22 2.24 -14.07
CA ALA A 42 19.28 1.85 -13.17
C ALA A 42 19.16 0.36 -12.83
N SER A 43 20.24 -0.40 -13.03
CA SER A 43 20.31 -1.80 -12.62
C SER A 43 20.45 -1.87 -11.09
N LEU A 44 19.29 -1.91 -10.40
CA LEU A 44 19.20 -1.91 -8.93
C LEU A 44 18.81 -3.26 -8.34
N ILE A 45 18.15 -4.12 -9.12
CA ILE A 45 17.70 -5.43 -8.65
C ILE A 45 18.92 -6.29 -8.30
N THR A 46 18.91 -6.89 -7.11
CA THR A 46 19.96 -7.77 -6.59
C THR A 46 19.32 -8.89 -5.76
N ALA A 47 20.09 -9.93 -5.43
CA ALA A 47 19.60 -11.04 -4.63
C ALA A 47 19.21 -10.57 -3.21
N LEU A 48 18.23 -11.26 -2.60
CA LEU A 48 17.78 -11.02 -1.21
C LEU A 48 18.44 -12.03 -0.25
N ASP A 49 19.73 -12.27 -0.43
CA ASP A 49 20.52 -13.30 0.25
C ASP A 49 21.09 -12.85 1.60
N SER A 50 20.88 -11.59 1.99
CA SER A 50 21.46 -10.98 3.20
C SER A 50 22.99 -10.90 3.17
N ASP A 51 23.63 -11.01 2.00
CA ASP A 51 25.07 -10.83 1.79
C ASP A 51 25.36 -9.55 0.99
N PHE A 52 26.20 -8.67 1.55
CA PHE A 52 26.64 -7.48 0.86
C PHE A 52 27.81 -7.85 -0.06
N GLY A 53 27.50 -8.63 -1.10
CA GLY A 53 28.44 -9.04 -2.13
C GLY A 53 28.72 -7.94 -3.18
N PRO A 54 29.54 -8.28 -4.20
CA PRO A 54 29.84 -7.36 -5.31
C PRO A 54 28.60 -6.86 -6.06
N ALA A 55 27.57 -7.70 -6.22
CA ALA A 55 26.32 -7.34 -6.88
C ALA A 55 25.56 -6.25 -6.08
N THR A 56 25.38 -6.46 -4.77
CA THR A 56 24.78 -5.47 -3.86
C THR A 56 25.56 -4.15 -3.90
N GLN A 57 26.89 -4.19 -3.83
CA GLN A 57 27.72 -2.99 -3.91
C GLN A 57 27.54 -2.22 -5.23
N GLN A 58 27.47 -2.94 -6.36
CA GLN A 58 27.26 -2.32 -7.66
C GLN A 58 25.86 -1.70 -7.77
N ALA A 59 24.83 -2.37 -7.24
CA ALA A 59 23.47 -1.82 -7.17
C ALA A 59 23.43 -0.53 -6.32
N VAL A 60 24.11 -0.49 -5.18
CA VAL A 60 24.24 0.73 -4.36
C VAL A 60 24.93 1.86 -5.14
N ARG A 61 26.02 1.57 -5.85
CA ARG A 61 26.69 2.58 -6.70
C ARG A 61 25.80 3.09 -7.81
N ASN A 62 24.97 2.23 -8.41
CA ASN A 62 23.99 2.59 -9.42
C ASN A 62 22.89 3.49 -8.83
N PHE A 63 22.41 3.18 -7.62
CA PHE A 63 21.44 4.01 -6.91
C PHE A 63 22.04 5.39 -6.59
N GLN A 64 23.24 5.44 -6.02
CA GLN A 64 23.97 6.68 -5.73
C GLN A 64 24.15 7.54 -6.99
N ARG A 65 24.49 6.91 -8.13
CA ARG A 65 24.54 7.59 -9.43
C ARG A 65 23.18 8.17 -9.81
N ALA A 66 22.11 7.40 -9.67
CA ALA A 66 20.75 7.80 -10.03
C ALA A 66 20.26 9.02 -9.22
N ILE A 67 20.61 9.10 -7.93
CA ILE A 67 20.29 10.24 -7.06
C ILE A 67 21.36 11.34 -7.04
N ARG A 68 22.40 11.23 -7.88
CA ARG A 68 23.49 12.22 -8.05
C ARG A 68 24.33 12.49 -6.79
N VAL A 69 24.65 11.44 -6.03
CA VAL A 69 25.57 11.51 -4.87
C VAL A 69 26.87 10.72 -5.14
N PRO A 70 27.94 10.87 -4.32
CA PRO A 70 29.17 10.10 -4.48
C PRO A 70 28.93 8.59 -4.48
N ARG A 71 29.56 7.87 -5.40
CA ARG A 71 29.36 6.43 -5.66
C ARG A 71 30.25 5.55 -4.79
N THR A 72 30.15 5.71 -3.47
CA THR A 72 30.99 4.97 -2.51
C THR A 72 30.72 3.47 -2.53
N GLY A 73 29.49 3.05 -2.85
CA GLY A 73 29.04 1.67 -2.67
C GLY A 73 28.78 1.29 -1.20
N ILE A 74 28.70 2.29 -0.32
CA ILE A 74 28.46 2.14 1.13
C ILE A 74 27.09 2.73 1.43
N VAL A 75 26.29 2.03 2.24
CA VAL A 75 24.99 2.51 2.71
C VAL A 75 25.09 3.01 4.13
N THR A 76 25.14 4.34 4.26
CA THR A 76 25.02 5.04 5.54
C THR A 76 23.54 5.22 5.91
N PRO A 77 23.22 5.58 7.17
CA PRO A 77 21.86 5.96 7.55
C PRO A 77 21.25 7.03 6.63
N ALA A 78 22.05 8.01 6.20
CA ALA A 78 21.59 9.05 5.27
C ALA A 78 21.24 8.49 3.88
N LEU A 79 22.04 7.56 3.35
CA LEU A 79 21.71 6.91 2.08
C LEU A 79 20.49 5.98 2.21
N PHE A 80 20.35 5.30 3.35
CA PHE A 80 19.19 4.46 3.63
C PHE A 80 17.89 5.30 3.68
N ALA A 81 17.94 6.50 4.25
CA ALA A 81 16.80 7.43 4.23
C ALA A 81 16.37 7.77 2.79
N GLU A 82 17.31 7.89 1.84
CA GLU A 82 16.98 8.09 0.42
C GLU A 82 16.38 6.84 -0.25
N LEU A 83 16.83 5.65 0.15
CA LEU A 83 16.27 4.37 -0.30
C LEU A 83 14.79 4.25 0.12
N CYS A 84 14.47 4.53 1.37
CA CYS A 84 13.11 4.41 1.91
C CYS A 84 12.26 5.69 1.79
N ARG A 85 12.80 6.77 1.19
CA ARG A 85 12.11 8.06 1.00
C ARG A 85 10.69 7.97 0.43
N PRO A 86 10.35 7.06 -0.51
CA PRO A 86 8.98 6.90 -0.98
C PRO A 86 7.98 6.58 0.14
N MET A 87 8.35 5.67 1.04
CA MET A 87 7.51 5.32 2.19
C MET A 87 7.45 6.44 3.20
N ALA A 88 8.58 7.06 3.52
CA ALA A 88 8.58 8.25 4.39
C ALA A 88 7.64 9.32 3.85
N THR A 89 7.72 9.63 2.55
CA THR A 89 6.83 10.60 1.89
C THR A 89 5.37 10.16 2.00
N ALA A 90 5.05 8.89 1.70
CA ALA A 90 3.67 8.41 1.70
C ALA A 90 3.01 8.45 3.08
N PHE A 91 3.73 8.05 4.13
CA PHE A 91 3.18 7.94 5.48
C PHE A 91 3.29 9.21 6.34
N GLN A 92 4.25 10.10 6.04
CA GLN A 92 4.53 11.27 6.89
C GLN A 92 4.00 12.58 6.31
N THR A 93 3.51 12.59 5.07
CA THR A 93 2.89 13.79 4.49
C THR A 93 1.45 13.90 4.96
N ALA A 94 1.14 14.96 5.72
CA ALA A 94 -0.23 15.25 6.09
C ALA A 94 -1.08 15.68 4.87
N PRO A 95 -2.36 15.29 4.80
CA PRO A 95 -3.27 15.81 3.81
C PRO A 95 -3.55 17.30 4.05
N THR A 96 -4.02 17.99 3.01
CA THR A 96 -4.34 19.42 3.04
C THR A 96 -5.84 19.65 3.00
N GLY A 97 -6.32 20.67 3.71
CA GLY A 97 -7.74 21.05 3.74
C GLY A 97 -8.53 20.37 4.87
N THR A 98 -9.83 20.68 4.94
CA THR A 98 -10.72 20.28 6.05
C THR A 98 -11.72 19.18 5.68
N ASP A 99 -11.78 18.78 4.41
CA ASP A 99 -12.68 17.72 3.93
C ASP A 99 -12.00 16.36 4.06
N VAL A 100 -12.52 15.52 4.96
CA VAL A 100 -11.96 14.19 5.25
C VAL A 100 -11.95 13.28 4.02
N ARG A 101 -12.98 13.32 3.17
CA ARG A 101 -13.06 12.46 1.98
C ARG A 101 -12.00 12.85 0.96
N LYS A 102 -11.81 14.15 0.73
CA LYS A 102 -10.73 14.65 -0.14
C LYS A 102 -9.35 14.31 0.43
N ALA A 103 -9.18 14.41 1.74
CA ALA A 103 -7.95 14.01 2.41
C ALA A 103 -7.64 12.51 2.22
N VAL A 104 -8.63 11.64 2.36
CA VAL A 104 -8.48 10.18 2.10
C VAL A 104 -8.06 9.91 0.66
N VAL A 105 -8.69 10.56 -0.31
CA VAL A 105 -8.31 10.43 -1.73
C VAL A 105 -6.88 10.94 -1.98
N GLN A 106 -6.50 12.08 -1.38
CA GLN A 106 -5.16 12.65 -1.50
C GLN A 106 -4.08 11.70 -0.95
N ILE A 107 -4.29 11.10 0.21
CA ILE A 107 -3.32 10.16 0.80
C ILE A 107 -3.24 8.88 -0.05
N ALA A 108 -4.34 8.30 -0.49
CA ALA A 108 -4.27 7.15 -1.41
C ALA A 108 -3.53 7.45 -2.71
N GLN A 109 -3.75 8.63 -3.31
CA GLN A 109 -3.00 9.11 -4.48
C GLN A 109 -1.51 9.27 -4.18
N LEU A 110 -1.15 9.66 -2.95
CA LEU A 110 0.24 9.77 -2.56
C LEU A 110 0.91 8.40 -2.51
N HIS A 111 0.30 7.39 -1.90
CA HIS A 111 0.84 6.03 -1.89
C HIS A 111 1.00 5.45 -3.31
N LEU A 112 0.03 5.70 -4.19
CA LEU A 112 0.12 5.37 -5.62
C LEU A 112 1.32 6.09 -6.28
N LYS A 113 1.44 7.41 -6.09
CA LYS A 113 2.53 8.22 -6.66
C LYS A 113 3.91 7.79 -6.16
N GLN A 114 4.00 7.33 -4.91
CA GLN A 114 5.22 6.78 -4.32
C GLN A 114 5.49 5.32 -4.71
N ARG A 115 4.65 4.73 -5.58
CA ARG A 115 4.81 3.38 -6.14
C ARG A 115 4.92 2.31 -5.04
N ALA A 116 4.03 2.38 -4.04
CA ALA A 116 3.96 1.34 -3.02
C ALA A 116 3.72 -0.04 -3.65
N ALA A 117 4.63 -0.98 -3.39
CA ALA A 117 4.67 -2.27 -4.06
C ALA A 117 5.27 -3.35 -3.16
N GLU A 118 4.90 -4.60 -3.43
CA GLU A 118 5.55 -5.76 -2.83
C GLU A 118 6.83 -6.13 -3.61
N LEU A 119 7.70 -6.90 -2.97
CA LEU A 119 8.82 -7.56 -3.66
C LEU A 119 8.29 -8.67 -4.56
N GLN A 120 8.76 -8.69 -5.80
CA GLN A 120 8.45 -9.76 -6.75
C GLN A 120 9.54 -10.82 -6.64
N THR A 121 9.18 -12.00 -6.13
CA THR A 121 10.07 -13.15 -5.98
C THR A 121 9.37 -14.41 -6.48
N ASP A 122 10.15 -15.43 -6.84
CA ASP A 122 9.58 -16.70 -7.32
C ASP A 122 9.02 -17.56 -6.17
N ASP A 123 9.56 -17.40 -4.96
CA ASP A 123 9.26 -18.29 -3.82
C ASP A 123 8.02 -17.88 -3.02
N ALA A 124 7.68 -16.59 -2.98
CA ALA A 124 6.53 -16.08 -2.24
C ALA A 124 6.03 -14.72 -2.76
N GLN A 125 4.78 -14.41 -2.40
CA GLN A 125 4.08 -13.17 -2.72
C GLN A 125 3.84 -12.33 -1.46
N ASN A 126 3.32 -11.11 -1.62
CA ASN A 126 3.02 -10.23 -0.50
C ASN A 126 4.24 -9.99 0.41
N LEU A 127 5.42 -9.78 -0.18
CA LEU A 127 6.68 -9.60 0.57
C LEU A 127 7.13 -8.14 0.64
N GLY A 128 7.92 -7.82 1.66
CA GLY A 128 8.74 -6.62 1.69
C GLY A 128 8.16 -5.46 2.49
N PRO A 129 8.91 -4.34 2.53
CA PRO A 129 8.70 -3.29 3.52
C PRO A 129 7.33 -2.63 3.42
N TRP A 130 6.78 -2.42 2.22
CA TRP A 130 5.44 -1.85 2.08
C TRP A 130 4.35 -2.77 2.63
N VAL A 131 4.47 -4.08 2.40
CA VAL A 131 3.52 -5.06 2.94
C VAL A 131 3.61 -5.06 4.46
N ARG A 132 4.81 -5.16 5.04
CA ARG A 132 5.01 -5.09 6.50
C ARG A 132 4.45 -3.81 7.11
N ALA A 133 4.63 -2.67 6.45
CA ALA A 133 4.05 -1.39 6.88
C ALA A 133 2.50 -1.38 6.87
N TYR A 134 1.88 -2.12 5.95
CA TYR A 134 0.42 -2.24 5.87
C TYR A 134 -0.17 -3.38 6.69
N CYS A 135 0.62 -4.40 7.01
CA CYS A 135 0.18 -5.66 7.61
C CYS A 135 0.79 -5.89 9.00
N ASP A 136 0.97 -4.81 9.75
CA ASP A 136 1.35 -4.84 11.17
C ASP A 136 2.67 -5.60 11.39
N SER A 137 3.69 -5.23 10.61
CA SER A 137 5.02 -5.85 10.53
C SER A 137 5.08 -7.27 9.93
N ASN A 138 3.96 -7.81 9.44
CA ASN A 138 3.93 -9.11 8.77
C ASN A 138 4.01 -9.00 7.24
N ASP A 139 4.67 -9.96 6.60
CA ASP A 139 4.68 -10.18 5.17
C ASP A 139 4.72 -11.68 4.82
N GLY A 140 4.57 -11.99 3.54
CA GLY A 140 4.50 -13.34 2.99
C GLY A 140 3.10 -13.69 2.47
N SER A 141 3.02 -14.78 1.71
CA SER A 141 1.84 -15.15 0.91
C SER A 141 0.48 -15.10 1.65
N PRO A 142 0.37 -15.42 2.95
CA PRO A 142 -0.90 -15.29 3.70
C PRO A 142 -1.39 -13.84 3.86
N PHE A 143 -0.51 -12.84 3.82
CA PHE A 143 -0.81 -11.44 4.18
C PHE A 143 -1.21 -10.61 2.96
N LYS A 144 -2.39 -10.92 2.40
CA LYS A 144 -2.99 -10.08 1.36
C LYS A 144 -3.22 -8.66 1.89
N TRP A 145 -2.58 -7.67 1.28
CA TRP A 145 -2.42 -6.35 1.90
C TRP A 145 -3.40 -5.28 1.38
N CYS A 146 -4.45 -5.64 0.63
CA CYS A 146 -5.44 -4.68 0.12
C CYS A 146 -6.17 -3.93 1.24
N VAL A 147 -6.67 -4.63 2.26
CA VAL A 147 -7.33 -4.01 3.42
C VAL A 147 -6.31 -3.30 4.31
N GLY A 148 -5.12 -3.86 4.50
CA GLY A 148 -4.04 -3.22 5.26
C GLY A 148 -3.66 -1.85 4.69
N PHE A 149 -3.56 -1.75 3.35
CA PHE A 149 -3.36 -0.49 2.63
C PHE A 149 -4.49 0.51 2.91
N LEU A 150 -5.75 0.10 2.79
CA LEU A 150 -6.90 0.98 3.05
C LEU A 150 -6.88 1.49 4.49
N GLN A 151 -6.66 0.61 5.47
CA GLN A 151 -6.61 0.99 6.87
C GLN A 151 -5.45 1.94 7.16
N ALA A 152 -4.29 1.77 6.53
CA ALA A 152 -3.18 2.71 6.65
C ALA A 152 -3.51 4.10 6.08
N VAL A 153 -4.20 4.19 4.94
CA VAL A 153 -4.68 5.46 4.39
C VAL A 153 -5.69 6.13 5.32
N LEU A 154 -6.68 5.38 5.80
CA LEU A 154 -7.75 5.90 6.66
C LEU A 154 -7.21 6.31 8.04
N ASP A 155 -6.28 5.55 8.61
CA ASP A 155 -5.67 5.87 9.91
C ASP A 155 -4.80 7.13 9.86
N GLN A 156 -4.07 7.36 8.76
CA GLN A 156 -3.34 8.60 8.53
C GLN A 156 -4.26 9.81 8.57
N VAL A 157 -5.36 9.76 7.82
CA VAL A 157 -6.33 10.86 7.77
C VAL A 157 -7.04 11.00 9.11
N ALA A 158 -7.61 9.92 9.65
CA ALA A 158 -8.32 9.97 10.93
C ALA A 158 -7.45 10.60 12.04
N SER A 159 -6.17 10.21 12.11
CA SER A 159 -5.24 10.75 13.10
C SER A 159 -5.05 12.26 12.99
N VAL A 160 -4.96 12.81 11.77
CA VAL A 160 -4.83 14.25 11.54
C VAL A 160 -6.08 15.02 11.99
N PHE A 161 -7.25 14.39 11.88
CA PHE A 161 -8.53 14.95 12.32
C PHE A 161 -8.87 14.63 13.79
N GLY A 162 -7.95 14.03 14.56
CA GLY A 162 -8.16 13.68 15.97
C GLY A 162 -9.17 12.54 16.19
N ARG A 163 -9.34 11.67 15.18
CA ARG A 163 -10.28 10.55 15.16
C ARG A 163 -9.55 9.23 14.99
N ARG A 164 -10.28 8.11 15.09
CA ARG A 164 -9.72 6.78 14.80
C ARG A 164 -10.55 6.12 13.71
N PHE A 165 -9.88 5.50 12.73
CA PHE A 165 -10.60 4.71 11.72
C PHE A 165 -11.37 3.54 12.36
N THR A 166 -10.91 3.06 13.52
CA THR A 166 -11.57 1.99 14.28
C THR A 166 -12.92 2.37 14.87
N ASP A 167 -13.25 3.66 14.93
CA ASP A 167 -14.58 4.13 15.32
C ASP A 167 -15.63 3.84 14.23
N ILE A 168 -15.19 3.60 12.99
CA ILE A 168 -16.09 3.31 11.86
C ILE A 168 -15.92 1.92 11.26
N MET A 169 -14.81 1.21 11.47
CA MET A 169 -14.55 -0.13 10.90
C MET A 169 -13.61 -0.98 11.77
N PRO A 170 -13.66 -2.31 11.73
CA PRO A 170 -12.74 -3.15 12.51
C PRO A 170 -11.30 -3.05 11.99
N GLN A 171 -10.30 -3.12 12.88
CA GLN A 171 -8.91 -3.35 12.48
C GLN A 171 -8.76 -4.81 12.02
N THR A 172 -8.42 -5.03 10.75
CA THR A 172 -8.37 -6.37 10.15
C THR A 172 -7.60 -6.34 8.82
N LEU A 173 -7.13 -7.50 8.38
CA LEU A 173 -6.62 -7.71 7.02
C LEU A 173 -7.62 -8.50 6.15
N SER A 174 -8.72 -9.00 6.72
CA SER A 174 -9.73 -9.79 6.02
C SER A 174 -10.81 -8.90 5.40
N CYS A 175 -11.06 -9.08 4.11
CA CYS A 175 -12.17 -8.44 3.41
C CYS A 175 -13.53 -8.88 3.98
N ASP A 176 -13.69 -10.15 4.38
CA ASP A 176 -14.93 -10.64 5.01
C ASP A 176 -15.18 -9.98 6.36
N ILE A 177 -14.16 -9.91 7.24
CA ILE A 177 -14.32 -9.26 8.55
C ILE A 177 -14.66 -7.78 8.36
N LEU A 178 -14.03 -7.10 7.40
CA LEU A 178 -14.38 -5.72 7.07
C LEU A 178 -15.84 -5.62 6.62
N ALA A 179 -16.28 -6.46 5.69
CA ALA A 179 -17.65 -6.44 5.18
C ALA A 179 -18.68 -6.74 6.27
N GLN A 180 -18.46 -7.77 7.09
CA GLN A 180 -19.31 -8.16 8.21
C GLN A 180 -19.42 -7.04 9.25
N GLY A 181 -18.31 -6.37 9.59
CA GLY A 181 -18.32 -5.19 10.45
C GLY A 181 -19.18 -4.06 9.87
N GLY A 182 -19.11 -3.85 8.55
CA GLY A 182 -19.95 -2.89 7.82
C GLY A 182 -21.43 -3.25 7.82
N GLN A 183 -21.76 -4.54 7.78
CA GLN A 183 -23.15 -4.99 7.94
C GLN A 183 -23.65 -4.71 9.36
N ALA A 184 -22.84 -5.03 10.37
CA ALA A 184 -23.21 -4.89 11.78
C ALA A 184 -23.44 -3.42 12.18
N ASN A 185 -22.68 -2.49 11.61
CA ASN A 185 -22.80 -1.06 11.91
C ASN A 185 -23.60 -0.26 10.86
N GLY A 186 -24.24 -0.93 9.90
CA GLY A 186 -25.09 -0.29 8.88
C GLY A 186 -24.35 0.52 7.81
N ARG A 187 -23.03 0.37 7.69
CA ARG A 187 -22.19 1.11 6.72
C ARG A 187 -22.00 0.38 5.39
N LEU A 188 -22.33 -0.92 5.31
CA LEU A 188 -22.24 -1.69 4.08
C LEU A 188 -23.53 -1.56 3.25
N THR A 189 -23.43 -1.01 2.04
CA THR A 189 -24.49 -1.05 1.04
C THR A 189 -24.18 -2.13 -0.01
N ARG A 190 -25.12 -3.04 -0.25
CA ARG A 190 -24.96 -4.13 -1.22
C ARG A 190 -25.03 -3.66 -2.67
N SER A 191 -24.36 -4.39 -3.56
CA SER A 191 -24.29 -4.13 -5.00
C SER A 191 -25.65 -3.88 -5.65
N ALA A 192 -26.67 -4.69 -5.35
CA ALA A 192 -28.01 -4.52 -5.90
C ALA A 192 -28.61 -3.13 -5.60
N THR A 193 -28.43 -2.62 -4.38
CA THR A 193 -28.87 -1.29 -3.99
C THR A 193 -28.06 -0.20 -4.71
N LEU A 194 -26.75 -0.39 -4.87
CA LEU A 194 -25.88 0.58 -5.54
C LEU A 194 -26.19 0.72 -7.03
N ARG A 195 -26.50 -0.39 -7.71
CA ARG A 195 -26.86 -0.39 -9.13
C ARG A 195 -28.12 0.42 -9.42
N ASN A 196 -29.08 0.38 -8.50
CA ASN A 196 -30.34 1.14 -8.60
C ASN A 196 -30.22 2.57 -8.03
N ASN A 197 -29.24 2.83 -7.17
CA ASN A 197 -29.02 4.13 -6.55
C ASN A 197 -27.52 4.48 -6.49
N PRO A 198 -26.89 4.77 -7.64
CA PRO A 198 -25.46 5.01 -7.71
C PRO A 198 -25.02 6.31 -7.03
N GLY A 199 -25.96 7.21 -6.71
CA GLY A 199 -25.70 8.44 -5.95
C GLY A 199 -25.19 8.20 -4.52
N ARG A 200 -25.32 6.97 -4.00
CA ARG A 200 -24.75 6.58 -2.70
C ARG A 200 -23.24 6.45 -2.69
N ILE A 201 -22.62 6.19 -3.84
CA ILE A 201 -21.19 6.03 -3.97
C ILE A 201 -20.53 7.41 -3.92
N LYS A 202 -19.67 7.65 -2.91
CA LYS A 202 -18.95 8.91 -2.76
C LYS A 202 -17.43 8.66 -2.83
N PRO A 203 -16.64 9.60 -3.40
CA PRO A 203 -15.19 9.58 -3.25
C PRO A 203 -14.76 9.43 -1.79
N GLY A 204 -13.72 8.64 -1.57
CA GLY A 204 -13.22 8.24 -0.26
C GLY A 204 -13.90 7.00 0.34
N ASP A 205 -15.05 6.54 -0.19
CA ASP A 205 -15.62 5.28 0.27
C ASP A 205 -14.74 4.08 -0.13
N VAL A 206 -14.86 3.00 0.63
CA VAL A 206 -14.22 1.72 0.33
C VAL A 206 -15.19 0.86 -0.47
N PHE A 207 -14.71 0.27 -1.55
CA PHE A 207 -15.46 -0.75 -2.27
C PHE A 207 -14.93 -2.14 -1.90
N LEU A 208 -15.81 -3.13 -1.97
CA LEU A 208 -15.52 -4.53 -1.66
C LEU A 208 -16.03 -5.40 -2.81
N ILE A 209 -15.17 -6.21 -3.42
CA ILE A 209 -15.58 -7.18 -4.42
C ILE A 209 -16.04 -8.44 -3.71
N ARG A 210 -17.25 -8.88 -4.07
CA ARG A 210 -17.86 -10.09 -3.51
C ARG A 210 -18.11 -11.12 -4.61
N ASN A 211 -17.82 -12.37 -4.32
CA ASN A 211 -18.34 -13.47 -5.12
C ASN A 211 -19.83 -13.70 -4.76
N PRO A 212 -20.77 -13.48 -5.70
CA PRO A 212 -22.20 -13.59 -5.41
C PRO A 212 -22.66 -15.02 -5.13
N ALA A 213 -21.88 -16.04 -5.52
CA ALA A 213 -22.27 -17.44 -5.34
C ALA A 213 -22.15 -17.93 -3.89
N ASN A 214 -21.17 -17.41 -3.14
CA ASN A 214 -20.86 -17.85 -1.79
C ASN A 214 -20.74 -16.70 -0.78
N ASN A 215 -20.95 -15.45 -1.21
CA ASN A 215 -20.79 -14.24 -0.41
C ASN A 215 -19.38 -14.05 0.20
N ASP A 216 -18.35 -14.60 -0.44
CA ASP A 216 -16.94 -14.36 -0.09
C ASP A 216 -16.48 -13.01 -0.63
N TRP A 217 -15.96 -12.15 0.26
CA TRP A 217 -15.30 -10.90 -0.15
C TRP A 217 -13.80 -11.12 -0.22
N PHE A 218 -13.24 -10.89 -1.40
CA PHE A 218 -11.85 -11.27 -1.68
C PHE A 218 -10.94 -10.10 -2.06
N HIS A 219 -11.50 -8.91 -2.28
CA HIS A 219 -10.73 -7.72 -2.61
C HIS A 219 -11.42 -6.44 -2.16
N ALA A 220 -10.62 -5.42 -1.84
CA ALA A 220 -11.11 -4.10 -1.46
C ALA A 220 -10.23 -3.01 -2.06
N GLY A 221 -10.81 -1.83 -2.25
CA GLY A 221 -10.07 -0.65 -2.67
C GLY A 221 -10.79 0.64 -2.36
N LEU A 222 -10.14 1.77 -2.63
CA LEU A 222 -10.67 3.10 -2.37
C LEU A 222 -11.29 3.67 -3.64
N ILE A 223 -12.49 4.23 -3.55
CA ILE A 223 -13.12 4.97 -4.64
C ILE A 223 -12.60 6.40 -4.65
N ILE A 224 -12.10 6.88 -5.79
CA ILE A 224 -11.60 8.26 -5.95
C ILE A 224 -12.54 9.13 -6.78
N SER A 225 -13.32 8.54 -7.69
CA SER A 225 -14.33 9.25 -8.47
C SER A 225 -15.42 8.29 -8.96
N ARG A 226 -16.56 8.84 -9.40
CA ARG A 226 -17.63 8.10 -10.07
C ARG A 226 -18.14 8.90 -11.25
N SER A 227 -18.34 8.22 -12.38
CA SER A 227 -18.99 8.78 -13.57
C SER A 227 -19.89 7.72 -14.19
N GLY A 228 -21.19 8.02 -14.35
CA GLY A 228 -22.17 7.05 -14.82
C GLY A 228 -22.12 5.74 -14.01
N ASP A 229 -21.91 4.64 -14.73
CA ASP A 229 -21.83 3.25 -14.23
C ASP A 229 -20.40 2.80 -13.86
N VAL A 230 -19.43 3.71 -13.88
CA VAL A 230 -18.04 3.42 -13.54
C VAL A 230 -17.56 4.19 -12.33
N ILE A 231 -16.64 3.56 -11.60
CA ILE A 231 -15.85 4.18 -10.54
C ILE A 231 -14.38 4.14 -10.93
N GLU A 232 -13.67 5.22 -10.59
CA GLU A 232 -12.21 5.20 -10.57
C GLU A 232 -11.75 4.89 -9.15
N THR A 233 -10.71 4.08 -9.03
CA THR A 233 -10.28 3.51 -7.75
C THR A 233 -8.77 3.56 -7.58
N ILE A 234 -8.31 3.50 -6.33
CA ILE A 234 -6.92 3.21 -5.95
C ILE A 234 -6.92 2.00 -5.02
N GLU A 235 -6.09 1.02 -5.32
CA GLU A 235 -6.18 -0.31 -4.71
C GLU A 235 -4.80 -0.86 -4.43
N GLY A 236 -4.56 -1.32 -3.20
CA GLY A 236 -3.38 -2.11 -2.85
C GLY A 236 -3.58 -3.58 -3.18
N ASN A 237 -2.49 -4.33 -3.27
CA ASN A 237 -2.48 -5.74 -3.65
C ASN A 237 -3.30 -6.02 -4.93
N THR A 238 -3.13 -5.18 -5.96
CA THR A 238 -3.75 -5.41 -7.28
C THR A 238 -2.69 -5.42 -8.39
N ASP A 239 -3.04 -5.89 -9.58
CA ASP A 239 -2.17 -5.91 -10.76
C ASP A 239 -2.90 -5.27 -11.96
N SER A 240 -2.20 -5.14 -13.09
CA SER A 240 -2.82 -4.63 -14.33
C SER A 240 -3.90 -5.55 -14.91
N ARG A 241 -4.04 -6.79 -14.41
CA ARG A 241 -4.94 -7.83 -14.96
C ARG A 241 -6.20 -8.07 -14.12
N GLY A 242 -6.28 -7.55 -12.89
CA GLY A 242 -7.44 -7.76 -12.00
C GLY A 242 -7.40 -9.02 -11.15
N SER A 243 -6.24 -9.61 -10.89
CA SER A 243 -6.16 -10.82 -10.05
C SER A 243 -6.35 -10.51 -8.56
N ASN A 244 -6.61 -11.57 -7.77
CA ASN A 244 -6.80 -11.50 -6.31
C ASN A 244 -5.49 -11.41 -5.51
N ASN A 245 -4.33 -11.44 -6.19
CA ASN A 245 -2.98 -11.30 -5.63
C ASN A 245 -2.18 -10.39 -6.56
N GLY A 246 -2.13 -9.12 -6.20
CA GLY A 246 -1.46 -8.11 -7.01
C GLY A 246 -0.09 -7.71 -6.51
N THR A 247 0.55 -6.83 -7.26
CA THR A 247 1.98 -6.53 -7.07
C THR A 247 2.23 -5.13 -6.51
N ALA A 248 1.26 -4.22 -6.61
CA ALA A 248 1.43 -2.85 -6.17
C ALA A 248 0.10 -2.13 -5.91
N VAL A 249 0.22 -0.87 -5.48
CA VAL A 249 -0.89 0.07 -5.50
C VAL A 249 -1.09 0.56 -6.93
N PHE A 250 -2.30 0.38 -7.48
CA PHE A 250 -2.66 0.85 -8.82
C PHE A 250 -3.95 1.65 -8.82
N ALA A 251 -4.05 2.57 -9.79
CA ALA A 251 -5.32 3.19 -10.17
C ALA A 251 -6.06 2.31 -11.18
N ARG A 252 -7.39 2.19 -11.06
CA ARG A 252 -8.22 1.41 -11.98
C ARG A 252 -9.55 2.10 -12.28
N VAL A 253 -10.18 1.63 -13.35
CA VAL A 253 -11.60 1.90 -13.64
C VAL A 253 -12.36 0.59 -13.48
N ARG A 254 -13.48 0.62 -12.76
CA ARG A 254 -14.36 -0.53 -12.57
C ARG A 254 -15.78 -0.18 -12.95
N ASN A 255 -16.47 -1.11 -13.61
CA ASN A 255 -17.89 -1.02 -13.86
C ASN A 255 -18.65 -1.77 -12.75
N PHE A 256 -19.40 -1.03 -11.91
CA PHE A 256 -20.11 -1.61 -10.77
C PHE A 256 -21.46 -2.25 -11.14
N GLN A 257 -21.90 -2.12 -12.39
CA GLN A 257 -23.02 -2.89 -12.94
C GLN A 257 -22.60 -4.33 -13.27
N ASN A 258 -21.38 -4.51 -13.79
CA ASN A 258 -20.87 -5.81 -14.23
C ASN A 258 -20.19 -6.60 -13.11
N THR A 259 -19.52 -5.92 -12.18
CA THR A 259 -18.89 -6.57 -11.02
C THR A 259 -19.80 -6.47 -9.80
N THR A 260 -19.84 -7.52 -8.97
CA THR A 260 -20.55 -7.48 -7.69
C THR A 260 -19.71 -6.70 -6.68
N ILE A 261 -19.92 -5.38 -6.64
CA ILE A 261 -19.24 -4.45 -5.75
C ILE A 261 -20.21 -4.01 -4.66
N ASP A 262 -19.88 -4.31 -3.40
CA ASP A 262 -20.52 -3.71 -2.23
C ASP A 262 -19.72 -2.46 -1.81
N LEU A 263 -20.38 -1.50 -1.15
CA LEU A 263 -19.81 -0.22 -0.72
C LEU A 263 -19.77 -0.16 0.80
N TYR A 264 -18.63 0.21 1.36
CA TYR A 264 -18.45 0.54 2.75
C TYR A 264 -18.29 2.06 2.90
N SER A 265 -19.27 2.70 3.53
CA SER A 265 -19.27 4.15 3.73
C SER A 265 -18.28 4.58 4.83
N ILE A 266 -17.40 5.53 4.49
CA ILE A 266 -16.51 6.20 5.48
C ILE A 266 -17.16 7.43 6.13
N GLU A 267 -18.48 7.59 6.04
CA GLU A 267 -19.19 8.72 6.62
C GLU A 267 -18.89 8.90 8.12
N SER A 268 -18.63 10.14 8.54
CA SER A 268 -18.20 10.49 9.90
C SER A 268 -16.81 9.97 10.32
N LEU A 269 -16.02 9.42 9.39
CA LEU A 269 -14.55 9.37 9.58
C LEU A 269 -14.00 10.78 9.78
#